data_AF-A0A847X852-F1
#
_entry.id   AF-A0A847X852-F1
#
_cell.length_a   1.000
_cell.length_b   1.000
_cell.length_c   1.000
_cell.angle_alpha   90.00
_cell.angle_beta   90.00
_cell.angle_gamma   90.00
#
_symmetry.space_group_name_H-M   'P 1'
#
loop_
_entity.id
_entity.type
_entity.pdbx_description
1 polymer ?
#
loop_
_entity_poly.entity_id
_entity_poly.type
_entity_poly.pdbx_seq_one_letter_code
_entity_poly.pdbx_strand_id
1 'polypeptide(L)'
;LLNSYQSLYSQYKAKLKEIEAFKSRKYDEDELEFAKFLLRDIENLDPSVSDYDEIDTRLKELENYESIKSNYTMIEHVLTDENNVLGSLYELMDAFKQIPDLYERFSDAYYQLEDISFEVSKLSSELYFDEFEYNQLNERMSEYTKLIRKYGSLDNLLIKKRELEDQINNVEHYQDLLDDLVNERDLIFTSLQMKADELSQFRREKALELENLIEKELRELMLENAVFRIDFSRTEFNQYGQDEVLFKVSLNKGIEPDLLSKVASGGELSRVMLGMKVIFSDIQGISTLIFDEIDSGVSGRVAFRIGEKMKDISKNAQVISITHLPAVAACADHHFLISKVDDKNKTITQIHRVEDTERIEQIAMMMTGSVNEETIKAAKNTLEQGQKI
;
A
#
# COMPACT_ATOMS: atom_id res chain seq x y z
N LEU A 1 -10.62 15.38 10.80
CA LEU A 1 -9.26 15.85 11.14
C LEU A 1 -8.22 14.74 11.03
N LEU A 2 -8.29 13.69 11.86
CA LEU A 2 -7.29 12.61 11.87
C LEU A 2 -7.03 11.95 10.51
N ASN A 3 -8.07 11.58 9.75
CA ASN A 3 -7.90 10.96 8.43
C ASN A 3 -7.14 11.86 7.43
N SER A 4 -7.40 13.17 7.46
CA SER A 4 -6.70 14.13 6.60
C SER A 4 -5.24 14.26 6.99
N TYR A 5 -4.94 14.32 8.29
CA TYR A 5 -3.57 14.26 8.80
C TYR A 5 -2.85 12.97 8.38
N GLN A 6 -3.49 11.81 8.52
CA GLN A 6 -2.91 10.51 8.18
C GLN A 6 -2.58 10.38 6.68
N SER A 7 -3.43 10.93 5.82
CA SER A 7 -3.16 11.00 4.38
C SER A 7 -1.90 11.82 4.09
N LEU A 8 -1.78 13.02 4.67
CA LEU A 8 -0.60 13.88 4.50
C LEU A 8 0.66 13.26 5.09
N TYR A 9 0.56 12.60 6.25
CA TYR A 9 1.68 11.91 6.89
C TYR A 9 2.22 10.78 5.99
N SER A 10 1.32 10.03 5.36
CA SER A 10 1.68 8.97 4.43
C SER A 10 2.39 9.52 3.18
N GLN A 11 1.87 10.62 2.61
CA GLN A 11 2.52 11.31 1.49
C GLN A 11 3.90 11.84 1.87
N TYR A 12 4.03 12.45 3.04
CA TYR A 12 5.30 12.95 3.56
C TYR A 12 6.34 11.82 3.72
N LYS A 13 5.94 10.68 4.31
CA LYS A 13 6.82 9.51 4.43
C LYS A 13 7.20 8.91 3.08
N ALA A 14 6.28 8.88 2.11
CA ALA A 14 6.58 8.41 0.76
C ALA A 14 7.61 9.33 0.07
N LYS A 15 7.43 10.65 0.16
CA LYS A 15 8.35 11.64 -0.41
C LYS A 15 9.73 11.62 0.26
N LEU A 16 9.81 11.39 1.58
CA LEU A 16 11.08 11.18 2.26
C LEU A 16 11.84 9.96 1.73
N LYS A 17 11.15 8.83 1.52
CA LYS A 17 11.74 7.63 0.93
C LYS A 17 12.20 7.86 -0.50
N GLU A 18 11.43 8.60 -1.29
CA GLU A 18 11.79 8.98 -2.66
C GLU A 18 13.07 9.82 -2.70
N ILE A 19 13.18 10.83 -1.84
CA ILE A 19 14.39 11.66 -1.71
C ILE A 19 15.59 10.81 -1.26
N GLU A 20 15.40 9.92 -0.28
CA GLU A 20 16.48 9.05 0.21
C GLU A 20 16.97 8.09 -0.89
N ALA A 21 16.04 7.50 -1.65
CA ALA A 21 16.35 6.67 -2.80
C ALA A 21 17.10 7.48 -3.88
N PHE A 22 16.66 8.70 -4.18
CA PHE A 22 17.32 9.59 -5.14
C PHE A 22 18.75 9.93 -4.71
N LYS A 23 18.95 10.31 -3.44
CA LYS A 23 20.28 10.62 -2.87
C LYS A 23 21.23 9.43 -2.79
N SER A 24 20.68 8.22 -2.65
CA SER A 24 21.46 6.99 -2.57
C SER A 24 22.08 6.58 -3.90
N ARG A 25 21.58 7.13 -5.02
CA ARG A 25 22.19 6.97 -6.34
C ARG A 25 23.49 7.76 -6.37
N LYS A 26 24.61 7.07 -6.18
CA LYS A 26 25.92 7.63 -6.49
C LYS A 26 26.09 7.59 -8.00
N TYR A 27 26.39 8.74 -8.57
CA TYR A 27 26.80 8.83 -9.97
C TYR A 27 28.32 8.98 -9.99
N ASP A 28 28.98 8.00 -10.60
CA ASP A 28 30.39 8.09 -10.92
C ASP A 28 30.54 8.92 -12.21
N GLU A 29 31.47 9.87 -12.24
CA GLU A 29 31.72 10.70 -13.44
C GLU A 29 32.14 9.83 -14.63
N ASP A 30 32.92 8.76 -14.36
CA ASP A 30 33.36 7.81 -15.37
C ASP A 30 32.19 7.00 -15.95
N GLU A 31 31.21 6.63 -15.12
CA GLU A 31 29.98 5.94 -15.58
C GLU A 31 29.09 6.85 -16.42
N LEU A 32 29.01 8.15 -16.09
CA LEU A 32 28.26 9.13 -16.87
C LEU A 32 28.90 9.32 -18.25
N GLU A 33 30.22 9.48 -18.32
CA GLU A 33 30.92 9.65 -19.59
C GLU A 33 30.75 8.41 -20.48
N PHE A 34 30.83 7.21 -19.88
CA PHE A 34 30.57 5.97 -20.59
C PHE A 34 29.11 5.86 -21.06
N ALA A 35 28.13 6.25 -20.24
CA ALA A 35 26.72 6.25 -20.62
C ALA A 35 26.44 7.21 -21.80
N LYS A 36 27.04 8.42 -21.77
CA LYS A 36 26.97 9.40 -22.87
C LYS A 36 27.57 8.86 -24.16
N PHE A 37 28.71 8.17 -24.06
CA PHE A 37 29.33 7.52 -25.20
C PHE A 37 28.41 6.46 -25.81
N LEU A 38 27.82 5.59 -24.97
CA LEU A 38 26.88 4.57 -25.42
C LEU A 38 25.62 5.15 -26.04
N LEU A 39 25.06 6.23 -25.46
CA LEU A 39 23.88 6.88 -26.00
C LEU A 39 24.18 7.49 -27.36
N ARG A 40 25.32 8.18 -27.50
CA ARG A 40 25.75 8.78 -28.77
C ARG A 40 25.90 7.74 -29.89
N ASP A 41 26.47 6.58 -29.57
CA ASP A 41 26.57 5.45 -30.52
C ASP A 41 25.19 5.00 -31.02
N ILE A 42 24.17 5.01 -30.15
CA ILE A 42 22.78 4.65 -30.50
C ILE A 42 22.12 5.79 -31.30
N GLU A 43 22.27 7.04 -30.86
CA GLU A 43 21.68 8.23 -31.49
C GLU A 43 22.19 8.48 -32.90
N ASN A 44 23.45 8.15 -33.21
CA ASN A 44 24.00 8.30 -34.56
C ASN A 44 23.21 7.53 -35.62
N LEU A 45 22.62 6.38 -35.26
CA LEU A 45 21.74 5.61 -36.16
C LEU A 45 20.29 6.14 -36.16
N ASP A 46 19.89 6.80 -35.06
CA ASP A 46 18.52 7.17 -34.71
C ASP A 46 17.52 6.02 -34.94
N PRO A 47 17.66 4.91 -34.20
CA PRO A 47 16.93 3.69 -34.49
C PRO A 47 15.44 3.84 -34.19
N SER A 48 14.60 3.32 -35.09
CA SER A 48 13.17 3.17 -34.85
C SER A 48 12.66 1.85 -35.44
N VAL A 49 11.53 1.37 -34.94
CA VAL A 49 10.89 0.16 -35.46
C VAL A 49 10.45 0.37 -36.91
N SER A 50 9.86 1.53 -37.23
CA SER A 50 9.43 1.86 -38.60
C SER A 50 10.60 1.86 -39.57
N ASP A 51 11.69 2.54 -39.22
CA ASP A 51 12.87 2.65 -40.07
C ASP A 51 13.52 1.28 -40.31
N TYR A 52 13.65 0.44 -39.27
CA TYR A 52 14.19 -0.92 -39.42
C TYR A 52 13.34 -1.78 -40.37
N ASP A 53 12.01 -1.79 -40.17
CA ASP A 53 11.08 -2.59 -40.97
C ASP A 53 11.00 -2.11 -42.43
N GLU A 54 11.06 -0.79 -42.64
CA GLU A 54 11.10 -0.17 -43.97
C GLU A 54 12.37 -0.56 -44.73
N ILE A 55 13.53 -0.49 -44.09
CA ILE A 55 14.82 -0.89 -44.70
C ILE A 55 14.84 -2.39 -45.00
N ASP A 56 14.42 -3.24 -44.05
CA ASP A 56 14.37 -4.70 -44.25
C ASP A 56 13.46 -5.08 -45.42
N THR A 57 12.28 -4.46 -45.50
CA THR A 57 11.34 -4.67 -46.60
C THR A 57 11.94 -4.22 -47.92
N ARG A 58 12.53 -3.01 -47.97
CA ARG A 58 13.11 -2.44 -49.18
C ARG A 58 14.33 -3.22 -49.68
N LEU A 59 15.18 -3.70 -48.78
CA LEU A 59 16.31 -4.56 -49.14
C LEU A 59 15.85 -5.88 -49.77
N LYS A 60 14.83 -6.54 -49.18
CA LYS A 60 14.26 -7.77 -49.76
C LYS A 60 13.66 -7.54 -51.15
N GLU A 61 13.02 -6.39 -51.36
CA GLU A 61 12.56 -6.01 -52.70
C GLU A 61 13.74 -5.88 -53.67
N LEU A 62 14.78 -5.14 -53.31
CA LEU A 62 15.96 -4.90 -54.14
C LEU A 62 16.78 -6.18 -54.44
N GLU A 63 16.94 -7.08 -53.46
CA GLU A 63 17.57 -8.40 -53.66
C GLU A 63 16.80 -9.25 -54.69
N ASN A 64 15.46 -9.23 -54.62
CA ASN A 64 14.63 -9.89 -55.61
C ASN A 64 14.84 -9.28 -57.00
N TYR A 65 14.93 -7.95 -57.10
CA TYR A 65 15.22 -7.26 -58.36
C TYR A 65 16.59 -7.64 -58.93
N GLU A 66 17.64 -7.73 -58.11
CA GLU A 66 18.97 -8.16 -58.54
C GLU A 66 18.94 -9.59 -59.10
N SER A 67 18.31 -10.52 -58.38
CA SER A 67 18.16 -11.91 -58.84
C SER A 67 17.39 -12.00 -60.16
N ILE A 68 16.29 -11.26 -60.28
CA ILE A 68 15.49 -11.18 -61.51
C ILE A 68 16.34 -10.62 -62.65
N LYS A 69 17.02 -9.49 -62.45
CA LYS A 69 17.88 -8.86 -63.46
C LYS A 69 19.01 -9.79 -63.91
N SER A 70 19.64 -10.50 -62.98
CA SER A 70 20.67 -11.51 -63.30
C SER A 70 20.12 -12.61 -64.22
N ASN A 71 18.89 -13.08 -63.98
CA ASN A 71 18.23 -14.06 -64.86
C ASN A 71 17.94 -13.49 -66.25
N TYR A 72 17.44 -12.25 -66.35
CA TYR A 72 17.23 -11.59 -67.65
C TYR A 72 18.55 -11.47 -68.43
N THR A 73 19.62 -10.96 -67.80
CA THR A 73 20.95 -10.88 -68.41
C THR A 73 21.46 -12.24 -68.88
N MET A 74 21.24 -13.31 -68.10
CA MET A 74 21.62 -14.66 -68.49
C MET A 74 20.83 -15.15 -69.72
N ILE A 75 19.52 -14.90 -69.77
CA ILE A 75 18.68 -15.28 -70.92
C ILE A 75 19.12 -14.51 -72.16
N GLU A 76 19.31 -13.19 -72.06
CA GLU A 76 19.78 -12.34 -73.16
C GLU A 76 21.14 -12.83 -73.68
N HIS A 77 22.08 -13.12 -72.79
CA HIS A 77 23.39 -13.65 -73.15
C HIS A 77 23.29 -14.99 -73.92
N VAL A 78 22.47 -15.94 -73.45
CA VAL A 78 22.32 -17.26 -74.11
C VAL A 78 21.62 -17.14 -75.47
N LEU A 79 20.63 -16.25 -75.59
CA LEU A 79 19.81 -16.13 -76.79
C LEU A 79 20.43 -15.23 -77.86
N THR A 80 21.25 -14.22 -77.50
CA THR A 80 21.66 -13.15 -78.44
C THR A 80 23.17 -12.83 -78.50
N ASP A 81 24.01 -13.35 -77.59
CA ASP A 81 25.46 -13.05 -77.58
C ASP A 81 26.29 -13.85 -78.62
N GLU A 82 27.62 -13.75 -78.64
CA GLU A 82 28.45 -14.46 -79.63
C GLU A 82 28.32 -16.00 -79.52
N ASN A 83 28.03 -16.68 -80.64
CA ASN A 83 27.63 -18.11 -80.72
C ASN A 83 26.29 -18.45 -80.02
N ASN A 84 25.34 -17.52 -80.01
CA ASN A 84 24.05 -17.73 -79.40
C ASN A 84 23.16 -18.78 -80.10
N VAL A 85 22.11 -19.16 -79.38
CA VAL A 85 21.11 -20.13 -79.83
C VAL A 85 20.37 -19.63 -81.09
N LEU A 86 19.96 -18.37 -81.14
CA LEU A 86 19.18 -17.84 -82.28
C LEU A 86 19.98 -17.83 -83.58
N GLY A 87 21.22 -17.36 -83.56
CA GLY A 87 22.16 -17.37 -84.67
C GLY A 87 22.47 -18.79 -85.12
N SER A 88 22.70 -19.72 -84.18
CA SER A 88 22.89 -21.14 -84.51
C SER A 88 21.65 -21.76 -85.17
N LEU A 89 20.45 -21.42 -84.69
CA LEU A 89 19.19 -21.89 -85.30
C LEU A 89 18.96 -21.25 -86.67
N TYR A 90 19.31 -19.98 -86.83
CA TYR A 90 19.20 -19.26 -88.11
C TYR A 90 20.13 -19.88 -89.17
N GLU A 91 21.36 -20.26 -88.81
CA GLU A 91 22.28 -20.95 -89.73
C GLU A 91 21.74 -22.32 -90.18
N LEU A 92 21.03 -23.04 -89.31
CA LEU A 92 20.39 -24.32 -89.64
C LEU A 92 19.16 -24.17 -90.54
N MET A 93 18.59 -22.97 -90.67
CA MET A 93 17.40 -22.68 -91.48
C MET A 93 17.57 -23.14 -92.93
N ASP A 94 18.76 -22.94 -93.51
CA ASP A 94 19.07 -23.36 -94.88
C ASP A 94 19.17 -24.88 -95.04
N ALA A 95 19.62 -25.60 -94.01
CA ALA A 95 19.63 -27.06 -94.00
C ALA A 95 18.21 -27.63 -93.90
N PHE A 96 17.35 -27.03 -93.08
CA PHE A 96 15.95 -27.45 -92.94
C PHE A 96 15.12 -27.25 -94.20
N LYS A 97 15.48 -26.31 -95.10
CA LYS A 97 14.83 -26.17 -96.43
C LYS A 97 14.90 -27.45 -97.26
N GLN A 98 15.86 -28.34 -97.00
CA GLN A 98 16.00 -29.63 -97.67
C GLN A 98 15.07 -30.72 -97.09
N ILE A 99 14.36 -30.43 -95.99
CA ILE A 99 13.42 -31.32 -95.30
C ILE A 99 12.06 -30.60 -95.16
N PRO A 100 11.26 -30.52 -96.25
CA PRO A 100 10.07 -29.66 -96.31
C PRO A 100 9.07 -29.91 -95.17
N ASP A 101 8.87 -31.18 -94.78
CA ASP A 101 7.95 -31.59 -93.71
C ASP A 101 8.32 -31.04 -92.32
N LEU A 102 9.59 -30.66 -92.11
CA LEU A 102 10.10 -30.11 -90.86
C LEU A 102 10.45 -28.62 -90.94
N TYR A 103 10.60 -28.07 -92.15
CA TYR A 103 10.99 -26.67 -92.37
C TYR A 103 10.00 -25.69 -91.74
N GLU A 104 8.71 -25.83 -92.00
CA GLU A 104 7.68 -24.95 -91.44
C GLU A 104 7.70 -24.99 -89.90
N ARG A 105 7.77 -26.20 -89.32
CA ARG A 105 7.83 -26.38 -87.86
C ARG A 105 9.09 -25.78 -87.23
N PHE A 106 10.22 -25.87 -87.91
CA PHE A 106 11.49 -25.31 -87.42
C PHE A 106 11.50 -23.79 -87.54
N SER A 107 11.02 -23.25 -88.67
CA SER A 107 10.89 -21.81 -88.90
C SER A 107 9.95 -21.16 -87.88
N ASP A 108 8.80 -21.79 -87.60
CA ASP A 108 7.86 -21.34 -86.58
C ASP A 108 8.52 -21.32 -85.18
N ALA A 109 9.29 -22.35 -84.84
CA ALA A 109 10.01 -22.43 -83.57
C ALA A 109 11.12 -21.36 -83.45
N TYR A 110 11.83 -21.06 -84.55
CA TYR A 110 12.81 -19.98 -84.60
C TYR A 110 12.14 -18.63 -84.33
N TYR A 111 11.09 -18.27 -85.07
CA TYR A 111 10.44 -16.97 -84.92
C TYR A 111 9.77 -16.82 -83.54
N GLN A 112 9.21 -17.90 -82.98
CA GLN A 112 8.71 -17.89 -81.61
C GLN A 112 9.82 -17.61 -80.58
N LEU A 113 11.01 -18.18 -80.77
CA LEU A 113 12.13 -17.93 -79.86
C LEU A 113 12.71 -16.53 -80.04
N GLU A 114 12.73 -16.01 -81.26
CA GLU A 114 13.13 -14.63 -81.59
C GLU A 114 12.18 -13.61 -80.94
N ASP A 115 10.87 -13.83 -81.03
CA ASP A 115 9.85 -13.02 -80.37
C ASP A 115 10.02 -13.04 -78.84
N ILE A 116 10.22 -14.23 -78.24
CA ILE A 116 10.51 -14.36 -76.79
C ILE A 116 11.76 -13.57 -76.43
N SER A 117 12.83 -13.66 -77.21
CA SER A 117 14.07 -12.92 -76.96
C SER A 117 13.85 -11.41 -77.01
N PHE A 118 13.03 -10.93 -77.94
CA PHE A 118 12.68 -9.52 -78.03
C PHE A 118 11.84 -9.06 -76.82
N GLU A 119 10.86 -9.86 -76.40
CA GLU A 119 10.07 -9.58 -75.20
C GLU A 119 10.92 -9.55 -73.93
N VAL A 120 11.85 -10.51 -73.78
CA VAL A 120 12.80 -10.55 -72.66
C VAL A 120 13.65 -9.29 -72.61
N SER A 121 14.17 -8.82 -73.75
CA SER A 121 15.00 -7.62 -73.78
C SER A 121 14.22 -6.33 -73.47
N LYS A 122 12.97 -6.25 -73.95
CA LYS A 122 12.07 -5.16 -73.57
C LYS A 122 11.81 -5.15 -72.06
N LEU A 123 11.45 -6.30 -71.49
CA LEU A 123 11.20 -6.42 -70.05
C LEU A 123 12.46 -6.13 -69.21
N SER A 124 13.63 -6.60 -69.66
CA SER A 124 14.94 -6.32 -69.05
C SER A 124 15.23 -4.81 -69.00
N SER A 125 14.97 -4.09 -70.09
CA SER A 125 15.19 -2.63 -70.17
C SER A 125 14.28 -1.80 -69.25
N GLU A 126 13.13 -2.35 -68.87
CA GLU A 126 12.18 -1.71 -67.94
C GLU A 126 12.56 -1.97 -66.46
N LEU A 127 13.51 -2.89 -66.18
CA LEU A 127 14.00 -3.16 -64.83
C LEU A 127 14.97 -2.07 -64.36
N TYR A 128 14.47 -1.14 -63.55
CA TYR A 128 15.29 -0.17 -62.83
C TYR A 128 15.82 -0.76 -61.52
N PHE A 129 17.14 -0.72 -61.33
CA PHE A 129 17.81 -1.07 -60.08
C PHE A 129 18.76 0.06 -59.70
N ASP A 130 18.55 0.65 -58.54
CA ASP A 130 19.43 1.68 -57.98
C ASP A 130 20.45 1.04 -57.04
N GLU A 131 21.66 0.78 -57.57
CA GLU A 131 22.77 0.21 -56.81
C GLU A 131 23.24 1.14 -55.67
N PHE A 132 23.06 2.45 -55.83
CA PHE A 132 23.44 3.42 -54.81
C PHE A 132 22.46 3.37 -53.62
N GLU A 133 21.15 3.30 -53.88
CA GLU A 133 20.13 3.07 -52.86
C GLU A 133 20.39 1.76 -52.09
N TYR A 134 20.63 0.66 -52.82
CA TYR A 134 20.90 -0.65 -52.23
C TYR A 134 22.10 -0.65 -51.28
N ASN A 135 23.21 -0.02 -51.68
CA ASN A 135 24.40 0.07 -50.85
C ASN A 135 24.18 0.90 -49.58
N GLN A 136 23.45 2.02 -49.67
CA GLN A 136 23.11 2.83 -48.51
C GLN A 136 22.23 2.08 -47.50
N LEU A 137 21.20 1.39 -47.99
CA LEU A 137 20.31 0.60 -47.16
C LEU A 137 21.05 -0.55 -46.47
N ASN A 138 21.98 -1.20 -47.17
CA ASN A 138 22.83 -2.24 -46.59
C ASN A 138 23.80 -1.71 -45.52
N GLU A 139 24.38 -0.54 -45.74
CA GLU A 139 25.22 0.13 -44.74
C GLU A 139 24.41 0.42 -43.47
N ARG A 140 23.22 1.02 -43.62
CA ARG A 140 22.30 1.30 -42.50
C ARG A 140 21.84 0.02 -41.79
N MET A 141 21.49 -1.03 -42.54
CA MET A 141 21.11 -2.34 -41.98
C MET A 141 22.28 -3.03 -41.24
N SER A 142 23.51 -2.82 -41.71
CA SER A 142 24.72 -3.29 -41.02
C SER A 142 24.91 -2.60 -39.67
N GLU A 143 24.64 -1.30 -39.58
CA GLU A 143 24.65 -0.54 -38.32
C GLU A 143 23.59 -1.05 -37.34
N TYR A 144 22.35 -1.26 -37.80
CA TYR A 144 21.30 -1.93 -37.00
C TYR A 144 21.76 -3.29 -36.48
N THR A 145 22.33 -4.11 -37.35
CA THR A 145 22.79 -5.45 -36.99
C THR A 145 23.90 -5.42 -35.93
N LYS A 146 24.83 -4.45 -36.00
CA LYS A 146 25.88 -4.25 -34.98
C LYS A 146 25.26 -3.92 -33.62
N LEU A 147 24.30 -2.99 -33.56
CA LEU A 147 23.64 -2.61 -32.31
C LEU A 147 22.74 -3.73 -31.77
N ILE A 148 21.96 -4.39 -32.62
CA ILE A 148 21.13 -5.54 -32.23
C ILE A 148 21.98 -6.68 -31.68
N ARG A 149 23.17 -6.95 -32.25
CA ARG A 149 24.11 -7.92 -31.66
C ARG A 149 24.60 -7.52 -30.27
N LYS A 150 24.75 -6.23 -30.00
CA LYS A 150 25.20 -5.70 -28.69
C LYS A 150 24.09 -5.74 -27.63
N TYR A 151 22.84 -5.50 -28.01
CA TYR A 151 21.71 -5.37 -27.06
C TYR A 151 20.66 -6.50 -27.14
N GLY A 152 20.83 -7.45 -28.06
CA GLY A 152 20.02 -8.66 -28.24
C GLY A 152 18.84 -8.50 -29.18
N SER A 153 18.09 -7.40 -29.11
CA SER A 153 16.95 -7.10 -29.98
C SER A 153 16.79 -5.59 -30.19
N LEU A 154 15.98 -5.20 -31.18
CA LEU A 154 15.62 -3.80 -31.41
C LEU A 154 14.85 -3.21 -30.21
N ASP A 155 13.91 -3.97 -29.64
CA ASP A 155 13.17 -3.54 -28.45
C ASP A 155 14.11 -3.27 -27.27
N ASN A 156 15.05 -4.19 -27.01
CA ASN A 156 16.03 -4.04 -25.93
C ASN A 156 16.95 -2.85 -26.19
N LEU A 157 17.33 -2.59 -27.44
CA LEU A 157 18.10 -1.41 -27.83
C LEU A 157 17.33 -0.12 -27.48
N LEU A 158 16.04 -0.04 -27.82
CA LEU A 158 15.21 1.14 -27.53
C LEU A 158 14.95 1.32 -26.03
N ILE A 159 14.73 0.22 -25.29
CA ILE A 159 14.66 0.26 -23.83
C ILE A 159 15.97 0.79 -23.26
N LYS A 160 17.11 0.29 -23.77
CA LYS A 160 18.42 0.73 -23.30
C LYS A 160 18.71 2.19 -23.62
N LYS A 161 18.28 2.69 -24.79
CA LYS A 161 18.34 4.12 -25.14
C LYS A 161 17.66 4.96 -24.07
N ARG A 162 16.40 4.62 -23.71
CA ARG A 162 15.65 5.34 -22.67
C ARG A 162 16.30 5.26 -21.30
N GLU A 163 16.79 4.08 -20.90
CA GLU A 163 17.51 3.94 -19.64
C GLU A 163 18.75 4.85 -19.56
N LEU A 164 19.51 4.95 -20.66
CA LEU A 164 20.69 5.81 -20.74
C LEU A 164 20.30 7.30 -20.73
N GLU A 165 19.27 7.69 -21.47
CA GLU A 165 18.70 9.06 -21.46
C GLU A 165 18.28 9.45 -20.03
N ASP A 166 17.50 8.60 -19.37
CA ASP A 166 17.05 8.81 -17.99
C ASP A 166 18.24 8.87 -17.03
N GLN A 167 19.22 7.98 -17.17
CA GLN A 167 20.42 7.98 -16.34
C GLN A 167 21.19 9.30 -16.50
N ILE A 168 21.49 9.72 -17.73
CA ILE A 168 22.25 10.94 -18.02
C ILE A 168 21.51 12.17 -17.49
N ASN A 169 20.22 12.30 -17.78
CA ASN A 169 19.39 13.41 -17.33
C ASN A 169 19.37 13.50 -15.79
N ASN A 170 19.22 12.36 -15.10
CA ASN A 170 19.25 12.31 -13.64
C ASN A 170 20.58 12.76 -13.03
N VAL A 171 21.71 12.63 -13.74
CA VAL A 171 23.02 13.11 -13.26
C VAL A 171 23.22 14.58 -13.59
N GLU A 172 22.97 14.97 -14.84
CA GLU A 172 23.18 16.34 -15.32
C GLU A 172 22.29 17.35 -14.58
N HIS A 173 21.05 16.95 -14.30
CA HIS A 173 20.05 17.75 -13.58
C HIS A 173 19.85 17.28 -12.14
N TYR A 174 20.83 16.57 -11.56
CA TYR A 174 20.70 15.99 -10.22
C TYR A 174 20.27 17.02 -9.18
N GLN A 175 20.92 18.19 -9.19
CA GLN A 175 20.68 19.23 -8.20
C GLN A 175 19.29 19.85 -8.37
N ASP A 176 18.89 20.16 -9.62
CA ASP A 176 17.57 20.73 -9.93
C ASP A 176 16.45 19.75 -9.53
N LEU A 177 16.58 18.47 -9.90
CA LEU A 177 15.62 17.42 -9.54
C LEU A 177 15.55 17.20 -8.02
N LEU A 178 16.68 17.25 -7.33
CA LEU A 178 16.71 17.15 -5.87
C LEU A 178 16.01 18.34 -5.22
N ASP A 179 16.25 19.54 -5.72
CA ASP A 179 15.64 20.77 -5.21
C ASP A 179 14.12 20.75 -5.44
N ASP A 180 13.64 20.27 -6.59
CA ASP A 180 12.21 20.07 -6.85
C ASP A 180 11.58 19.06 -5.87
N LEU A 181 12.21 17.90 -5.66
CA LEU A 181 11.72 16.90 -4.69
C LEU A 181 11.69 17.45 -3.26
N VAL A 182 12.70 18.25 -2.89
CA VAL A 182 12.77 18.93 -1.59
C VAL A 182 11.67 19.98 -1.45
N ASN A 183 11.41 20.77 -2.49
CA ASN A 183 10.35 21.77 -2.52
C ASN A 183 8.97 21.11 -2.36
N GLU A 184 8.70 20.03 -3.09
CA GLU A 184 7.46 19.24 -2.94
C GLU A 184 7.29 18.70 -1.52
N ARG A 185 8.37 18.13 -0.95
CA ARG A 185 8.38 17.67 0.44
C ARG A 185 8.01 18.81 1.40
N ASP A 186 8.54 20.01 1.18
CA ASP A 186 8.34 21.15 2.07
C ASP A 186 6.91 21.72 2.01
N LEU A 187 6.28 21.67 0.83
CA LEU A 187 4.85 21.97 0.68
C LEU A 187 3.98 20.96 1.44
N ILE A 188 4.29 19.66 1.33
CA ILE A 188 3.60 18.60 2.07
C ILE A 188 3.84 18.77 3.57
N PHE A 189 5.07 19.05 4.00
CA PHE A 189 5.45 19.27 5.39
C PHE A 189 4.66 20.43 6.00
N THR A 190 4.58 21.56 5.29
CA THR A 190 3.83 22.74 5.76
C THR A 190 2.35 22.40 5.99
N SER A 191 1.75 21.70 5.01
CA SER A 191 0.36 21.24 5.11
C SER A 191 0.16 20.24 6.26
N LEU A 192 1.10 19.31 6.43
CA LEU A 192 1.11 18.32 7.51
C LEU A 192 1.21 18.99 8.88
N GLN A 193 2.12 19.97 9.05
CA GLN A 193 2.30 20.72 10.29
C GLN A 193 1.03 21.49 10.65
N MET A 194 0.42 22.20 9.70
CA MET A 194 -0.86 22.89 9.94
C MET A 194 -1.95 21.93 10.42
N LYS A 195 -2.07 20.75 9.81
CA LYS A 195 -3.04 19.74 10.22
C LYS A 195 -2.71 19.08 11.56
N ALA A 196 -1.43 18.92 11.87
CA ALA A 196 -0.98 18.43 13.17
C ALA A 196 -1.35 19.42 14.28
N ASP A 197 -1.14 20.71 14.04
CA ASP A 197 -1.46 21.78 15.00
C ASP A 197 -2.96 21.92 15.22
N GLU A 198 -3.76 21.86 14.16
CA GLU A 198 -5.23 21.84 14.25
C GLU A 198 -5.72 20.64 15.07
N LEU A 199 -5.12 19.45 14.86
CA LEU A 199 -5.45 18.24 15.62
C LEU A 199 -5.04 18.36 17.10
N SER A 200 -3.86 18.90 17.38
CA SER A 200 -3.36 19.13 18.75
C SER A 200 -4.25 20.10 19.52
N GLN A 201 -4.62 21.22 18.89
CA GLN A 201 -5.53 22.20 19.49
C GLN A 201 -6.90 21.56 19.81
N PHE A 202 -7.50 20.88 18.83
CA PHE A 202 -8.78 20.21 19.03
C PHE A 202 -8.73 19.20 20.19
N ARG A 203 -7.63 18.45 20.32
CA ARG A 203 -7.42 17.52 21.43
C ARG A 203 -7.32 18.23 22.78
N ARG A 204 -6.60 19.35 22.87
CA ARG A 204 -6.48 20.13 24.10
C ARG A 204 -7.83 20.70 24.54
N GLU A 205 -8.65 21.16 23.60
CA GLU A 205 -10.01 21.63 23.88
C GLU A 205 -10.88 20.50 24.45
N LYS A 206 -10.87 19.32 23.80
CA LYS A 206 -11.62 18.14 24.30
C LYS A 206 -11.05 17.52 25.57
N ALA A 207 -9.76 17.68 25.81
CA ALA A 207 -9.14 17.25 27.06
C ALA A 207 -9.72 18.01 28.25
N LEU A 208 -9.91 19.32 28.16
CA LEU A 208 -10.53 20.11 29.22
C LEU A 208 -11.97 19.66 29.53
N GLU A 209 -12.75 19.32 28.50
CA GLU A 209 -14.08 18.73 28.69
C GLU A 209 -13.99 17.38 29.43
N LEU A 210 -13.07 16.51 29.01
CA LEU A 210 -12.87 15.19 29.61
C LEU A 210 -12.35 15.26 31.05
N GLU A 211 -11.42 16.17 31.35
CA GLU A 211 -10.92 16.41 32.71
C GLU A 211 -12.07 16.76 33.66
N ASN A 212 -12.93 17.69 33.28
CA ASN A 212 -14.08 18.10 34.09
C ASN A 212 -15.08 16.97 34.30
N LEU A 213 -15.33 16.15 33.28
CA LEU A 213 -16.21 14.98 33.38
C LEU A 213 -15.63 13.95 34.36
N ILE A 214 -14.35 13.63 34.23
CA ILE A 214 -13.67 12.67 35.11
C ILE A 214 -13.70 13.20 36.55
N GLU A 215 -13.30 14.44 36.79
CA GLU A 215 -13.29 15.02 38.14
C GLU A 215 -14.68 15.06 38.80
N LYS A 216 -15.74 15.20 38.02
CA LYS A 216 -17.11 15.09 38.53
C LYS A 216 -17.40 13.67 39.00
N GLU A 217 -17.10 12.66 38.18
CA GLU A 217 -17.28 11.25 38.55
C GLU A 217 -16.44 10.86 39.77
N LEU A 218 -15.19 11.34 39.86
CA LEU A 218 -14.32 11.08 41.02
C LEU A 218 -14.91 11.67 42.31
N ARG A 219 -15.48 12.88 42.26
CA ARG A 219 -16.17 13.48 43.40
C ARG A 219 -17.38 12.66 43.85
N GLU A 220 -18.17 12.14 42.91
CA GLU A 220 -19.32 11.28 43.23
C GLU A 220 -18.88 9.94 43.86
N LEU A 221 -17.68 9.46 43.51
CA LEU A 221 -17.02 8.29 44.12
C LEU A 221 -16.26 8.60 45.43
N MET A 222 -16.58 9.73 46.08
CA MET A 222 -15.99 10.18 47.34
C MET A 222 -14.48 10.45 47.27
N LEU A 223 -13.97 10.86 46.11
CA LEU A 223 -12.61 11.37 45.93
C LEU A 223 -12.65 12.90 45.75
N GLU A 224 -13.10 13.60 46.79
CA GLU A 224 -13.41 15.05 46.73
C GLU A 224 -12.23 15.93 46.33
N ASN A 225 -11.01 15.50 46.68
CA ASN A 225 -9.77 16.22 46.41
C ASN A 225 -9.04 15.71 45.17
N ALA A 226 -9.65 14.80 44.39
CA ALA A 226 -9.00 14.27 43.21
C ALA A 226 -8.97 15.31 42.08
N VAL A 227 -7.81 15.39 41.43
CA VAL A 227 -7.53 16.27 40.31
C VAL A 227 -7.05 15.41 39.15
N PHE A 228 -7.68 15.55 37.99
CA PHE A 228 -7.31 14.82 36.79
C PHE A 228 -6.82 15.79 35.72
N ARG A 229 -5.66 15.51 35.13
CA ARG A 229 -5.03 16.36 34.12
C ARG A 229 -4.54 15.53 32.95
N ILE A 230 -4.64 16.12 31.76
CA ILE A 230 -4.17 15.55 30.51
C ILE A 230 -3.07 16.46 29.99
N ASP A 231 -1.84 16.00 30.13
CA ASP A 231 -0.67 16.72 29.68
C ASP A 231 -0.34 16.34 28.22
N PHE A 232 0.14 17.34 27.48
CA PHE A 232 0.49 17.20 26.07
C PHE A 232 1.92 17.71 25.83
N SER A 233 2.82 16.81 25.42
CA SER A 233 4.15 17.12 24.90
C SER A 233 4.18 16.99 23.37
N ARG A 234 4.96 17.85 22.70
CA ARG A 234 5.19 17.69 21.25
C ARG A 234 6.21 16.58 20.99
N THR A 235 5.96 15.77 19.98
CA THR A 235 6.88 14.73 19.49
C THR A 235 7.22 14.93 18.02
N GLU A 236 7.93 13.97 17.41
CA GLU A 236 7.93 13.84 15.96
C GLU A 236 6.56 13.43 15.43
N PHE A 237 6.31 13.69 14.15
CA PHE A 237 5.10 13.22 13.47
C PHE A 237 5.03 11.69 13.45
N ASN A 238 3.89 11.18 13.90
CA ASN A 238 3.54 9.77 13.85
C ASN A 238 2.14 9.60 13.24
N GLN A 239 1.67 8.37 13.04
CA GLN A 239 0.35 8.10 12.44
C GLN A 239 -0.86 8.69 13.18
N TYR A 240 -0.66 9.17 14.41
CA TYR A 240 -1.69 9.75 15.27
C TYR A 240 -1.53 11.24 15.51
N GLY A 241 -0.50 11.91 14.98
CA GLY A 241 -0.28 13.35 15.20
C GLY A 241 1.13 13.67 15.66
N GLN A 242 1.24 14.80 16.36
CA GLN A 242 2.49 15.31 16.92
C GLN A 242 2.42 15.45 18.45
N ASP A 243 1.44 14.81 19.08
CA ASP A 243 1.24 14.88 20.53
C ASP A 243 1.57 13.54 21.18
N GLU A 244 2.35 13.60 22.25
CA GLU A 244 2.36 12.59 23.29
C GLU A 244 1.41 13.06 24.41
N VAL A 245 0.49 12.18 24.79
CA VAL A 245 -0.60 12.47 25.72
C VAL A 245 -0.40 11.64 26.98
N LEU A 246 -0.34 12.31 28.13
CA LEU A 246 -0.14 11.70 29.43
C LEU A 246 -1.32 11.99 30.35
N PHE A 247 -1.94 10.94 30.89
CA PHE A 247 -2.97 11.07 31.91
C PHE A 247 -2.35 11.09 33.30
N LYS A 248 -2.61 12.18 34.01
CA LYS A 248 -2.11 12.42 35.35
C LYS A 248 -3.26 12.55 36.33
N VAL A 249 -3.07 12.02 37.53
CA VAL A 249 -4.04 12.12 38.61
C VAL A 249 -3.34 12.47 39.92
N SER A 250 -3.99 13.28 40.72
CA SER A 250 -3.70 13.45 42.14
C SER A 250 -4.95 13.09 42.91
N LEU A 251 -4.82 12.35 44.01
CA LEU A 251 -5.94 11.90 44.84
C LEU A 251 -6.06 12.70 46.14
N ASN A 252 -5.04 13.49 46.44
CA ASN A 252 -4.89 14.18 47.71
C ASN A 252 -4.68 15.66 47.49
N LYS A 253 -5.28 16.47 48.36
CA LYS A 253 -5.19 17.93 48.29
C LYS A 253 -3.73 18.38 48.45
N GLY A 254 -3.28 19.24 47.53
CA GLY A 254 -1.94 19.85 47.59
C GLY A 254 -0.81 18.95 47.07
N ILE A 255 -1.12 17.79 46.48
CA ILE A 255 -0.15 16.97 45.76
C ILE A 255 -0.32 17.24 44.25
N GLU A 256 0.78 17.51 43.56
CA GLU A 256 0.79 17.66 42.10
C GLU A 256 0.36 16.34 41.40
N PRO A 257 -0.45 16.40 40.33
CA PRO A 257 -0.81 15.21 39.56
C PRO A 257 0.42 14.51 38.98
N ASP A 258 0.51 13.20 39.19
CA ASP A 258 1.52 12.33 38.59
C ASP A 258 0.85 11.29 37.68
N LEU A 259 1.64 10.58 36.88
CA LEU A 259 1.17 9.55 35.95
C LEU A 259 0.23 8.57 36.66
N LEU A 260 -0.91 8.29 36.02
CA LEU A 260 -1.91 7.34 36.52
C LEU A 260 -1.32 5.98 36.93
N SER A 261 -0.27 5.53 36.23
CA SER A 261 0.44 4.27 36.51
C SER A 261 1.35 4.32 37.75
N LYS A 262 1.72 5.51 38.23
CA LYS A 262 2.63 5.72 39.37
C LYS A 262 1.88 6.01 40.66
N VAL A 263 0.61 6.37 40.59
CA VAL A 263 -0.20 6.67 41.78
C VAL A 263 -0.55 5.36 42.50
N ALA A 264 0.22 5.07 43.54
CA ALA A 264 0.11 3.85 44.34
C ALA A 264 -0.96 4.00 45.44
N SER A 265 -2.19 3.58 45.14
CA SER A 265 -3.26 3.35 46.13
C SER A 265 -4.31 2.42 45.51
N GLY A 266 -4.29 1.13 45.84
CA GLY A 266 -5.06 0.10 45.13
C GLY A 266 -6.58 0.35 45.10
N GLY A 267 -7.16 0.80 46.21
CA GLY A 267 -8.60 1.06 46.31
C GLY A 267 -9.03 2.41 45.70
N GLU A 268 -8.16 3.42 45.71
CA GLU A 268 -8.49 4.72 45.11
C GLU A 268 -8.29 4.72 43.60
N LEU A 269 -7.24 4.06 43.11
CA LEU A 269 -7.00 3.89 41.68
C LEU A 269 -8.12 3.08 41.02
N SER A 270 -8.62 2.04 41.69
CA SER A 270 -9.79 1.27 41.25
C SER A 270 -11.02 2.16 41.09
N ARG A 271 -11.26 3.09 42.03
CA ARG A 271 -12.32 4.10 41.90
C ARG A 271 -12.08 5.08 40.76
N VAL A 272 -10.83 5.50 40.54
CA VAL A 272 -10.49 6.32 39.37
C VAL A 272 -10.84 5.60 38.07
N MET A 273 -10.43 4.34 37.95
CA MET A 273 -10.74 3.51 36.78
C MET A 273 -12.23 3.30 36.59
N LEU A 274 -13.01 3.14 37.67
CA LEU A 274 -14.47 3.07 37.59
C LEU A 274 -15.06 4.36 37.04
N GLY A 275 -14.68 5.53 37.57
CA GLY A 275 -15.14 6.82 37.07
C GLY A 275 -14.80 7.06 35.60
N MET A 276 -13.60 6.65 35.18
CA MET A 276 -13.20 6.69 33.77
C MET A 276 -14.03 5.71 32.92
N LYS A 277 -14.28 4.49 33.39
CA LYS A 277 -15.09 3.50 32.67
C LYS A 277 -16.53 3.94 32.48
N VAL A 278 -17.13 4.63 33.44
CA VAL A 278 -18.47 5.23 33.28
C VAL A 278 -18.48 6.08 32.00
N ILE A 279 -17.56 7.04 31.91
CA ILE A 279 -17.48 7.98 30.79
C ILE A 279 -17.16 7.26 29.48
N PHE A 280 -16.18 6.36 29.48
CA PHE A 280 -15.76 5.68 28.24
C PHE A 280 -16.73 4.61 27.76
N SER A 281 -17.49 3.96 28.66
CA SER A 281 -18.46 2.93 28.28
C SER A 281 -19.57 3.48 27.40
N ASP A 282 -20.08 4.67 27.73
CA ASP A 282 -21.07 5.39 26.93
C ASP A 282 -20.48 5.83 25.56
N ILE A 283 -19.21 6.24 25.52
CA ILE A 283 -18.56 6.71 24.28
C ILE A 283 -18.21 5.55 23.34
N GLN A 284 -17.76 4.42 23.89
CA GLN A 284 -17.27 3.27 23.12
C GLN A 284 -18.36 2.24 22.79
N GLY A 285 -19.56 2.36 23.37
CA GLY A 285 -20.65 1.40 23.15
C GLY A 285 -20.34 0.00 23.70
N ILE A 286 -19.63 -0.07 24.82
CA ILE A 286 -19.28 -1.36 25.45
C ILE A 286 -20.55 -1.98 26.04
N SER A 287 -20.89 -3.19 25.60
CA SER A 287 -22.11 -3.89 26.02
C SER A 287 -21.99 -4.65 27.34
N THR A 288 -20.78 -4.99 27.78
CA THR A 288 -20.56 -5.76 29.02
C THR A 288 -19.27 -5.33 29.71
N LEU A 289 -19.36 -5.11 31.03
CA LEU A 289 -18.26 -4.72 31.89
C LEU A 289 -18.13 -5.69 33.06
N ILE A 290 -16.91 -6.19 33.26
CA ILE A 290 -16.57 -7.07 34.38
C ILE A 290 -15.66 -6.29 35.33
N PHE A 291 -16.02 -6.29 36.61
CA PHE A 291 -15.27 -5.70 37.71
C PHE A 291 -14.92 -6.78 38.73
N ASP A 292 -13.64 -6.93 39.02
CA ASP A 292 -13.14 -7.82 40.06
C ASP A 292 -12.49 -6.96 41.15
N GLU A 293 -12.95 -7.09 42.39
CA GLU A 293 -12.43 -6.38 43.57
C GLU A 293 -12.26 -4.85 43.42
N ILE A 294 -13.06 -4.20 42.59
CA ILE A 294 -13.01 -2.73 42.41
C ILE A 294 -13.38 -1.98 43.70
N ASP A 295 -13.99 -2.69 44.63
CA ASP A 295 -14.41 -2.28 45.96
C ASP A 295 -13.42 -2.70 47.07
N SER A 296 -12.22 -3.17 46.71
CA SER A 296 -11.16 -3.48 47.67
C SER A 296 -10.70 -2.24 48.43
N GLY A 297 -10.58 -2.38 49.76
CA GLY A 297 -10.11 -1.30 50.64
C GLY A 297 -11.11 -0.15 50.86
N VAL A 298 -12.39 -0.32 50.50
CA VAL A 298 -13.45 0.66 50.80
C VAL A 298 -14.51 0.09 51.74
N SER A 299 -15.22 0.97 52.45
CA SER A 299 -16.31 0.57 53.35
C SER A 299 -17.35 1.69 53.51
N GLY A 300 -18.47 1.35 54.13
CA GLY A 300 -19.53 2.30 54.46
C GLY A 300 -20.10 3.01 53.24
N ARG A 301 -20.20 4.34 53.32
CA ARG A 301 -20.83 5.17 52.27
C ARG A 301 -20.12 5.07 50.91
N VAL A 302 -18.80 4.84 50.90
CA VAL A 302 -18.03 4.71 49.66
C VAL A 302 -18.46 3.47 48.88
N ALA A 303 -18.68 2.34 49.57
CA ALA A 303 -19.13 1.10 48.95
C ALA A 303 -20.51 1.25 48.28
N PHE A 304 -21.43 1.98 48.92
CA PHE A 304 -22.71 2.32 48.30
C PHE A 304 -22.54 3.17 47.04
N ARG A 305 -21.68 4.19 47.04
CA ARG A 305 -21.42 5.00 45.83
C ARG A 305 -20.88 4.19 44.66
N ILE A 306 -20.02 3.21 44.95
CA ILE A 306 -19.53 2.27 43.93
C ILE A 306 -20.69 1.45 43.36
N GLY A 307 -21.53 0.86 44.23
CA GLY A 307 -22.71 0.10 43.81
C GLY A 307 -23.72 0.94 43.01
N GLU A 308 -23.98 2.17 43.44
CA GLU A 308 -24.80 3.15 42.72
C GLU A 308 -24.24 3.43 41.31
N LYS A 309 -22.92 3.63 41.19
CA LYS A 309 -22.30 3.87 39.89
C LYS A 309 -22.35 2.66 38.98
N MET A 310 -22.12 1.46 39.50
CA MET A 310 -22.33 0.23 38.74
C MET A 310 -23.78 0.09 38.26
N LYS A 311 -24.74 0.43 39.12
CA LYS A 311 -26.16 0.45 38.78
C LYS A 311 -26.47 1.45 37.68
N ASP A 312 -25.87 2.64 37.73
CA ASP A 312 -26.03 3.64 36.66
C ASP A 312 -25.48 3.14 35.32
N ILE A 313 -24.28 2.56 35.31
CA ILE A 313 -23.72 1.93 34.10
C ILE A 313 -24.63 0.79 33.61
N SER A 314 -25.25 0.05 34.53
CA SER A 314 -26.11 -1.10 34.20
C SER A 314 -27.33 -0.75 33.34
N LYS A 315 -27.71 0.54 33.29
CA LYS A 315 -28.80 1.04 32.45
C LYS A 315 -28.50 0.91 30.95
N ASN A 316 -27.22 0.99 30.58
CA ASN A 316 -26.77 0.98 29.18
C ASN A 316 -25.90 -0.25 28.83
N ALA A 317 -25.32 -0.93 29.83
CA ALA A 317 -24.44 -2.08 29.63
C ALA A 317 -24.67 -3.16 30.69
N GLN A 318 -24.35 -4.42 30.41
CA GLN A 318 -24.36 -5.45 31.46
C GLN A 318 -23.15 -5.27 32.38
N VAL A 319 -23.39 -5.15 33.69
CA VAL A 319 -22.30 -5.07 34.69
C VAL A 319 -22.25 -6.36 35.50
N ILE A 320 -21.09 -7.01 35.53
CA ILE A 320 -20.78 -8.17 36.37
C ILE A 320 -19.73 -7.72 37.37
N SER A 321 -20.05 -7.79 38.67
CA SER A 321 -19.11 -7.47 39.74
C SER A 321 -18.95 -8.65 40.68
N ILE A 322 -17.70 -9.00 40.98
CA ILE A 322 -17.34 -9.91 42.07
C ILE A 322 -17.05 -9.02 43.29
N THR A 323 -17.85 -9.16 44.34
CA THR A 323 -17.79 -8.31 45.54
C THR A 323 -17.97 -9.13 46.80
N HIS A 324 -17.31 -8.70 47.87
CA HIS A 324 -17.55 -9.17 49.24
C HIS A 324 -18.27 -8.13 50.10
N LEU A 325 -18.61 -6.96 49.54
CA LEU A 325 -19.24 -5.88 50.28
C LEU A 325 -20.77 -5.95 50.17
N PRO A 326 -21.49 -6.02 51.30
CA PRO A 326 -22.96 -6.11 51.31
C PRO A 326 -23.62 -4.89 50.65
N ALA A 327 -23.00 -3.70 50.75
CA ALA A 327 -23.49 -2.48 50.14
C ALA A 327 -23.48 -2.53 48.59
N VAL A 328 -22.47 -3.14 47.99
CA VAL A 328 -22.37 -3.28 46.53
C VAL A 328 -23.36 -4.35 46.05
N ALA A 329 -23.39 -5.51 46.71
CA ALA A 329 -24.32 -6.60 46.40
C ALA A 329 -25.80 -6.19 46.54
N ALA A 330 -26.10 -5.29 47.48
CA ALA A 330 -27.43 -4.72 47.67
C ALA A 330 -27.91 -3.87 46.49
N CYS A 331 -27.00 -3.27 45.70
CA CYS A 331 -27.38 -2.46 44.53
C CYS A 331 -27.67 -3.30 43.27
N ALA A 332 -27.22 -4.56 43.22
CA ALA A 332 -27.36 -5.39 42.02
C ALA A 332 -28.83 -5.69 41.65
N ASP A 333 -29.12 -5.80 40.35
CA ASP A 333 -30.41 -6.35 39.87
C ASP A 333 -30.55 -7.83 40.18
N HIS A 334 -29.44 -8.56 40.06
CA HIS A 334 -29.36 -9.99 40.28
C HIS A 334 -28.17 -10.30 41.18
N HIS A 335 -28.39 -11.11 42.20
CA HIS A 335 -27.36 -11.52 43.14
C HIS A 335 -27.11 -13.03 42.97
N PHE A 336 -25.85 -13.39 42.77
CA PHE A 336 -25.41 -14.77 42.66
C PHE A 336 -24.46 -15.09 43.80
N LEU A 337 -24.71 -16.20 44.49
CA LEU A 337 -23.83 -16.72 45.51
C LEU A 337 -22.87 -17.74 44.90
N ILE A 338 -21.59 -17.58 45.16
CA ILE A 338 -20.56 -18.56 44.83
C ILE A 338 -20.25 -19.35 46.10
N SER A 339 -20.45 -20.67 46.06
CA SER A 339 -20.21 -21.55 47.20
C SER A 339 -19.34 -22.74 46.81
N LYS A 340 -18.60 -23.29 47.78
CA LYS A 340 -17.84 -24.53 47.61
C LYS A 340 -18.61 -25.66 48.28
N VAL A 341 -18.86 -26.72 47.54
CA VAL A 341 -19.48 -27.94 48.03
C VAL A 341 -18.45 -29.06 48.00
N ASP A 342 -18.14 -29.59 49.17
CA ASP A 342 -17.26 -30.76 49.30
C ASP A 342 -18.07 -32.04 49.07
N ASP A 343 -17.73 -32.78 48.02
CA ASP A 343 -18.10 -34.18 47.87
C ASP A 343 -16.92 -35.06 48.33
N LYS A 344 -17.17 -36.34 48.66
CA LYS A 344 -16.20 -37.28 49.29
C LYS A 344 -14.83 -37.34 48.61
N ASN A 345 -14.73 -36.96 47.33
CA ASN A 345 -13.51 -37.00 46.53
C ASN A 345 -13.06 -35.65 45.94
N LYS A 346 -13.89 -34.58 46.01
CA LYS A 346 -13.57 -33.28 45.37
C LYS A 346 -14.39 -32.12 45.92
N THR A 347 -13.76 -30.95 46.04
CA THR A 347 -14.45 -29.68 46.23
C THR A 347 -14.90 -29.13 44.87
N ILE A 348 -16.19 -28.84 44.73
CA ILE A 348 -16.78 -28.26 43.51
C ILE A 348 -17.29 -26.86 43.84
N THR A 349 -16.97 -25.87 43.00
CA THR A 349 -17.58 -24.54 43.09
C THR A 349 -18.93 -24.55 42.39
N GLN A 350 -19.96 -24.06 43.06
CA GLN A 350 -21.31 -23.87 42.54
C GLN A 350 -21.68 -22.39 42.56
N ILE A 351 -22.48 -21.99 41.58
CA ILE A 351 -23.03 -20.63 41.48
C ILE A 351 -24.54 -20.77 41.35
N HIS A 352 -25.28 -20.11 42.23
CA HIS A 352 -26.73 -20.03 42.12
C HIS A 352 -27.23 -18.62 42.40
N ARG A 353 -28.37 -18.29 41.81
CA ARG A 353 -29.03 -16.99 42.01
C ARG A 353 -29.77 -17.02 43.33
N VAL A 354 -29.59 -15.99 44.15
CA VAL A 354 -30.30 -15.81 45.43
C VAL A 354 -31.41 -14.79 45.28
N GLU A 355 -32.59 -15.09 45.81
CA GLU A 355 -33.80 -14.27 45.68
C GLU A 355 -34.45 -13.99 47.04
N ASP A 356 -35.28 -12.94 47.11
CA ASP A 356 -36.12 -12.59 48.25
C ASP A 356 -35.44 -12.71 49.63
N THR A 357 -35.87 -13.70 50.43
CA THR A 357 -35.38 -13.94 51.79
C THR A 357 -33.95 -14.45 51.80
N GLU A 358 -33.57 -15.31 50.86
CA GLU A 358 -32.20 -15.82 50.75
C GLU A 358 -31.23 -14.68 50.45
N ARG A 359 -31.64 -13.72 49.60
CA ARG A 359 -30.83 -12.53 49.33
C ARG A 359 -30.57 -11.70 50.59
N ILE A 360 -31.58 -11.54 51.45
CA ILE A 360 -31.44 -10.83 52.74
C ILE A 360 -30.51 -11.59 53.67
N GLU A 361 -30.65 -12.92 53.76
CA GLU A 361 -29.79 -13.78 54.57
C GLU A 361 -28.33 -13.72 54.13
N GLN A 362 -28.06 -13.74 52.81
CA GLN A 362 -26.70 -13.60 52.30
C GLN A 362 -26.11 -12.23 52.58
N ILE A 363 -26.89 -11.15 52.44
CA ILE A 363 -26.43 -9.81 52.83
C ILE A 363 -26.11 -9.76 54.34
N ALA A 364 -26.95 -10.36 55.19
CA ALA A 364 -26.70 -10.45 56.63
C ALA A 364 -25.40 -11.24 56.93
N MET A 365 -25.21 -12.37 56.24
CA MET A 365 -24.00 -13.19 56.33
C MET A 365 -22.75 -12.41 55.91
N MET A 366 -22.82 -11.60 54.84
CA MET A 366 -21.72 -10.73 54.40
C MET A 366 -21.40 -9.62 55.41
N MET A 367 -22.38 -9.14 56.18
CA MET A 367 -22.19 -8.03 57.14
C MET A 367 -21.44 -8.46 58.41
N THR A 368 -21.77 -9.61 59.00
CA THR A 368 -21.27 -10.00 60.33
C THR A 368 -20.75 -11.44 60.40
N GLY A 369 -20.87 -12.22 59.33
CA GLY A 369 -20.53 -13.64 59.32
C GLY A 369 -21.53 -14.54 60.05
N SER A 370 -22.67 -14.01 60.49
CA SER A 370 -23.73 -14.79 61.14
C SER A 370 -25.11 -14.21 60.83
N VAL A 371 -26.13 -15.08 60.84
CA VAL A 371 -27.53 -14.70 60.59
C VAL A 371 -28.31 -14.78 61.90
N ASN A 372 -28.86 -13.66 62.33
CA ASN A 372 -29.73 -13.50 63.51
C ASN A 372 -30.75 -12.37 63.27
N GLU A 373 -31.66 -12.14 64.22
CA GLU A 373 -32.73 -11.15 64.03
C GLU A 373 -32.21 -9.72 63.80
N GLU A 374 -31.15 -9.29 64.51
CA GLU A 374 -30.60 -7.95 64.34
C GLU A 374 -29.91 -7.77 62.97
N THR A 375 -29.15 -8.77 62.53
CA THR A 375 -28.42 -8.74 61.26
C THR A 375 -29.37 -8.82 60.07
N ILE A 376 -30.45 -9.60 60.15
CA ILE A 376 -31.52 -9.61 59.15
C ILE A 376 -32.17 -8.24 59.03
N LYS A 377 -32.43 -7.57 60.16
CA LYS A 377 -33.00 -6.20 60.15
C LYS A 377 -32.05 -5.21 59.49
N ALA A 378 -30.75 -5.30 59.79
CA ALA A 378 -29.73 -4.47 59.14
C ALA A 378 -29.63 -4.74 57.64
N ALA A 379 -29.61 -6.02 57.24
CA ALA A 379 -29.55 -6.45 55.85
C ALA A 379 -30.77 -6.00 55.03
N LYS A 380 -31.97 -6.05 55.61
CA LYS A 380 -33.18 -5.49 54.98
C LYS A 380 -33.02 -4.00 54.69
N ASN A 381 -32.54 -3.22 55.65
CA ASN A 381 -32.30 -1.79 55.45
C ASN A 381 -31.24 -1.54 54.36
N THR A 382 -30.15 -2.31 54.35
CA THR A 382 -29.09 -2.23 53.34
C THR A 382 -29.61 -2.57 51.94
N LEU A 383 -30.40 -3.65 51.83
CA LEU A 383 -31.03 -4.05 50.57
C LEU A 383 -32.03 -3.00 50.08
N GLU A 384 -32.92 -2.50 50.95
CA GLU A 384 -33.85 -1.42 50.61
C GLU A 384 -33.13 -0.16 50.15
N GLN A 385 -32.01 0.20 50.78
CA GLN A 385 -31.20 1.34 50.36
C GLN A 385 -30.59 1.11 48.98
N GLY A 386 -30.01 -0.07 48.74
CA GLY A 386 -29.40 -0.44 47.46
C GLY A 386 -30.39 -0.53 46.30
N GLN A 387 -31.64 -0.91 46.58
CA GLN A 387 -32.70 -1.06 45.56
C GLN A 387 -33.54 0.20 45.33
N LYS A 388 -33.32 1.28 46.11
CA LYS A 388 -34.00 2.59 45.92
C LYS A 388 -33.35 3.47 44.85
N ILE A 389 -32.20 3.07 44.34
CA ILE A 389 -31.40 3.75 43.31
C ILE A 389 -31.78 3.20 41.94
#